data_AF-D9IL71-F1
#
_entry.id   AF-D9IL71-F1
#
_cell.length_a   1.000
_cell.length_b   1.000
_cell.length_c   1.000
_cell.angle_alpha   90.00
_cell.angle_beta   90.00
_cell.angle_gamma   90.00
#
_symmetry.space_group_name_H-M   'P 1'
#
loop_
_entity.id
_entity.type
_entity.pdbx_description
1 polymer ?
#
loop_
_entity_poly.entity_id
_entity_poly.type
_entity_poly.pdbx_seq_one_letter_code
_entity_poly.pdbx_strand_id
1 'polypeptide(L)'
;DTGGQVKYVVELSRALARMPGVYRVDLFTRQVSCPDVDWSYGEPTEMLTAGPEDGDGDLGESSGAYIIRIPFGPRDQYLSKEVLWPYIQEFVDGALAHILNMSKVLGEQIGKGQPVWPYVIHGHYADA
;
A
#
# COMPACT_ATOMS: atom_id res chain seq x y z
N ASP A 1 -17.59 3.66 -0.37
CA ASP A 1 -16.53 4.46 0.30
C ASP A 1 -15.40 4.98 -0.60
N THR A 2 -15.43 4.74 -1.91
CA THR A 2 -14.43 5.26 -2.86
C THR A 2 -14.85 6.64 -3.39
N GLY A 3 -14.21 7.70 -2.91
CA GLY A 3 -14.44 9.09 -3.34
C GLY A 3 -13.12 9.84 -3.60
N GLY A 4 -13.13 11.17 -3.58
CA GLY A 4 -11.96 12.01 -3.88
C GLY A 4 -10.72 11.75 -3.02
N GLN A 5 -10.89 11.19 -1.82
CA GLN A 5 -9.78 10.75 -0.95
C GLN A 5 -8.89 9.69 -1.61
N VAL A 6 -9.45 8.78 -2.41
CA VAL A 6 -8.68 7.72 -3.09
C VAL A 6 -7.70 8.33 -4.08
N LYS A 7 -8.16 9.33 -4.86
CA LYS A 7 -7.30 10.02 -5.83
C LYS A 7 -6.14 10.74 -5.15
N TYR A 8 -6.40 11.44 -4.05
CA TYR A 8 -5.34 12.15 -3.32
C TYR A 8 -4.24 11.21 -2.83
N VAL A 9 -4.61 10.09 -2.18
CA VAL A 9 -3.62 9.19 -1.59
C VAL A 9 -2.80 8.48 -2.67
N VAL A 10 -3.42 8.08 -3.78
CA VAL A 10 -2.70 7.48 -4.91
C VAL A 10 -1.71 8.47 -5.53
N GLU A 11 -2.12 9.71 -5.77
CA GLU A 11 -1.20 10.74 -6.31
C GLU A 11 -0.09 11.09 -5.32
N LEU A 12 -0.40 11.16 -4.02
CA LEU A 12 0.60 11.35 -2.97
C LEU A 12 1.63 10.20 -2.98
N SER A 13 1.19 8.95 -3.05
CA SER A 13 2.07 7.79 -3.09
C SER A 13 3.00 7.83 -4.31
N ARG A 14 2.48 8.20 -5.49
CA ARG A 14 3.29 8.39 -6.70
C ARG A 14 4.31 9.51 -6.53
N ALA A 15 3.90 10.65 -5.97
CA ALA A 15 4.80 11.78 -5.75
C ALA A 15 5.93 11.44 -4.77
N LEU A 16 5.60 10.77 -3.65
CA LEU A 16 6.58 10.31 -2.66
C LEU A 16 7.60 9.34 -3.27
N ALA A 17 7.15 8.41 -4.12
CA ALA A 17 8.04 7.47 -4.79
C ALA A 17 9.03 8.14 -5.76
N ARG A 18 8.81 9.40 -6.17
CA ARG A 18 9.78 10.15 -6.99
C ARG A 18 10.77 10.98 -6.17
N MET A 19 10.61 11.05 -4.86
CA MET A 19 11.49 11.85 -4.02
C MET A 19 12.86 11.16 -3.84
N PRO A 20 13.99 11.88 -3.96
CA PRO A 20 15.30 11.34 -3.65
C PRO A 20 15.37 10.75 -2.24
N GLY A 21 16.00 9.57 -2.11
CA GLY A 21 16.09 8.84 -0.84
C GLY A 21 14.84 8.06 -0.43
N VAL A 22 13.75 8.11 -1.22
CA VAL A 22 12.59 7.24 -1.03
C VAL A 22 12.75 5.98 -1.86
N TYR A 23 13.00 4.85 -1.21
CA TYR A 23 13.26 3.58 -1.90
C TYR A 23 12.01 2.79 -2.25
N ARG A 24 10.90 3.03 -1.55
CA ARG A 24 9.63 2.32 -1.75
C ARG A 24 8.50 3.08 -1.06
N VAL A 25 7.30 3.05 -1.66
CA VAL A 25 6.06 3.49 -1.01
C VAL A 25 5.04 2.37 -1.08
N ASP A 26 4.51 1.97 0.08
CA ASP A 26 3.44 0.98 0.19
C ASP A 26 2.16 1.67 0.69
N LEU A 27 1.09 1.59 -0.10
CA LEU A 27 -0.26 2.02 0.24
C LEU A 27 -1.09 0.81 0.66
N PHE A 28 -1.31 0.65 1.97
CA PHE A 28 -2.11 -0.45 2.48
C PHE A 28 -3.61 -0.21 2.35
N THR A 29 -4.35 -1.25 1.97
CA THR A 29 -5.81 -1.24 1.94
C THR A 29 -6.35 -2.66 2.14
N ARG A 30 -7.69 -2.82 2.16
CA ARG A 30 -8.34 -4.13 2.30
C ARG A 30 -8.32 -4.90 0.98
N GLN A 31 -8.01 -6.19 1.05
CA GLN A 31 -8.23 -7.14 -0.05
C GLN A 31 -9.69 -7.61 -0.04
N VAL A 32 -10.38 -7.47 -1.18
CA VAL A 32 -11.80 -7.84 -1.32
C VAL A 32 -11.94 -8.72 -2.55
N SER A 33 -12.37 -9.96 -2.35
CA SER A 33 -12.60 -10.97 -3.39
C SER A 33 -14.09 -11.29 -3.52
N CYS A 34 -14.90 -10.24 -3.56
CA CYS A 34 -16.35 -10.32 -3.67
C CYS A 34 -16.75 -10.19 -5.14
N PRO A 35 -17.72 -10.98 -5.65
CA PRO A 35 -18.24 -10.84 -7.01
C PRO A 35 -18.86 -9.46 -7.33
N ASP A 36 -19.26 -8.72 -6.29
CA ASP A 36 -19.92 -7.42 -6.41
C ASP A 36 -18.94 -6.27 -6.67
N VAL A 37 -17.63 -6.52 -6.61
CA VAL A 37 -16.58 -5.54 -6.91
C VAL A 37 -15.69 -6.03 -8.04
N ASP A 38 -14.93 -5.12 -8.64
CA ASP A 38 -13.97 -5.50 -9.68
C ASP A 38 -12.93 -6.49 -9.12
N TRP A 39 -12.60 -7.50 -9.91
CA TRP A 39 -11.71 -8.59 -9.52
C TRP A 39 -10.31 -8.09 -9.09
N SER A 40 -9.86 -6.94 -9.61
CA SER A 40 -8.59 -6.32 -9.24
C SER A 40 -8.49 -5.95 -7.76
N TYR A 41 -9.62 -5.77 -7.05
CA TYR A 41 -9.63 -5.57 -5.60
C TYR A 41 -9.19 -6.83 -4.83
N GLY A 42 -9.21 -7.97 -5.49
CA GLY A 42 -8.67 -9.23 -4.99
C GLY A 42 -7.16 -9.37 -5.21
N GLU A 43 -6.52 -8.53 -6.02
CA GLU A 43 -5.08 -8.64 -6.29
C GLU A 43 -4.26 -8.13 -5.10
N PRO A 44 -3.44 -8.98 -4.46
CA PRO A 44 -2.75 -8.66 -3.20
C PRO A 44 -1.73 -7.52 -3.35
N THR A 45 -1.20 -7.32 -4.56
CA THR A 45 -0.21 -6.28 -4.84
C THR A 45 -0.47 -5.73 -6.23
N GLU A 46 -0.52 -4.41 -6.33
CA GLU A 46 -0.65 -3.69 -7.60
C GLU A 46 0.39 -2.57 -7.63
N MET A 47 1.18 -2.50 -8.70
CA MET A 47 2.12 -1.41 -8.89
C MET A 47 1.37 -0.17 -9.37
N LEU A 48 1.53 0.95 -8.67
CA LEU A 48 1.09 2.24 -9.14
C LEU A 48 2.10 2.71 -10.19
N THR A 49 1.89 2.35 -11.45
CA THR A 49 2.72 2.83 -12.56
C THR A 49 2.71 4.37 -12.57
N ALA A 50 3.86 4.96 -12.85
CA ALA A 50 3.93 6.33 -13.33
C ALA A 50 3.12 6.37 -14.64
N GLY A 51 2.19 7.31 -14.77
CA GLY A 51 1.33 7.38 -15.96
C GLY A 51 2.15 7.71 -17.21
N PRO A 52 1.62 7.50 -18.43
CA PRO A 52 2.32 7.89 -19.67
C PRO A 52 2.53 9.41 -19.82
N GLU A 53 1.89 10.24 -18.99
CA GLU A 53 2.16 11.69 -18.87
C GLU A 53 3.38 11.99 -17.98
N ASP A 54 3.79 11.03 -17.14
CA ASP A 54 5.06 11.03 -16.46
C ASP A 54 6.07 10.50 -17.49
N GLY A 55 6.68 11.41 -18.26
CA GLY A 55 7.70 11.06 -19.25
C GLY A 55 8.84 10.22 -18.65
N ASP A 56 9.75 9.77 -19.51
CA ASP A 56 11.01 9.04 -19.25
C ASP A 56 11.96 9.80 -18.28
N GLY A 57 11.45 10.16 -17.11
CA GLY A 57 11.91 11.22 -16.25
C GLY A 57 12.12 10.64 -14.87
N ASP A 58 13.40 10.37 -14.60
CA ASP A 58 13.96 10.02 -13.30
C ASP A 58 13.05 9.07 -12.49
N LEU A 59 13.12 7.79 -12.86
CA LEU A 59 13.04 6.75 -11.85
C LEU A 59 14.13 7.09 -10.83
N GLY A 60 13.77 7.83 -9.78
CA GLY A 60 14.66 8.09 -8.66
C GLY A 60 15.14 6.77 -8.05
N GLU A 61 15.80 6.81 -6.91
CA GLU A 61 16.28 5.59 -6.22
C GLU A 61 15.15 4.61 -5.77
N SER A 62 13.89 4.95 -6.09
CA SER A 62 12.70 4.21 -5.71
C SER A 62 12.41 3.02 -6.60
N SER A 63 12.06 1.91 -5.94
CA SER A 63 11.37 0.77 -6.57
C SER A 63 9.91 1.07 -6.94
N GLY A 64 9.41 2.28 -6.66
CA GLY A 64 8.07 2.74 -7.02
C GLY A 64 7.07 2.73 -5.86
N ALA A 65 5.80 2.99 -6.21
CA ALA A 65 4.67 2.95 -5.30
C ALA A 65 3.79 1.72 -5.58
N TYR A 66 3.27 1.10 -4.53
CA TYR A 66 2.48 -0.13 -4.61
C TYR A 66 1.21 0.00 -3.76
N ILE A 67 0.09 -0.49 -4.27
CA ILE A 67 -1.08 -0.82 -3.44
C ILE A 67 -0.85 -2.22 -2.88
N ILE A 68 -0.88 -2.34 -1.55
CA ILE A 68 -0.77 -3.60 -0.84
C ILE A 68 -2.11 -3.91 -0.20
N ARG A 69 -2.79 -4.94 -0.70
CA ARG A 69 -4.12 -5.33 -0.21
C ARG A 69 -3.98 -6.43 0.83
N ILE A 70 -4.29 -6.09 2.08
CA ILE A 70 -4.25 -7.01 3.21
C ILE A 70 -5.62 -7.69 3.35
N PRO A 71 -5.69 -9.02 3.39
CA PRO A 71 -6.93 -9.72 3.68
C PRO A 71 -7.29 -9.59 5.16
N PHE A 72 -8.48 -9.06 5.46
CA PHE A 72 -9.05 -9.05 6.79
C PHE A 72 -10.58 -9.03 6.75
N GLY A 73 -11.20 -9.67 7.74
CA GLY A 73 -12.63 -9.94 7.75
C GLY A 73 -13.09 -10.86 6.59
N PRO A 74 -14.41 -10.96 6.35
CA PRO A 74 -14.98 -11.77 5.26
C PRO A 74 -14.40 -11.36 3.90
N ARG A 75 -13.78 -12.28 3.17
CA ARG A 75 -13.12 -11.96 1.88
C ARG A 75 -14.09 -11.87 0.71
N ASP A 76 -15.16 -12.65 0.77
CA ASP A 76 -16.19 -12.81 -0.25
C ASP A 76 -17.28 -11.74 -0.19
N GLN A 77 -17.16 -10.78 0.73
CA GLN A 77 -18.17 -9.75 0.98
C GLN A 77 -17.55 -8.36 1.06
N TYR A 78 -18.16 -7.41 0.34
CA TYR A 78 -17.91 -5.99 0.56
C TYR A 78 -18.53 -5.57 1.90
N LEU A 79 -17.73 -4.91 2.74
CA LEU A 79 -18.20 -4.31 3.99
C LEU A 79 -17.95 -2.81 3.92
N SER A 80 -18.92 -2.02 4.37
CA SER A 80 -18.72 -0.59 4.53
C SER A 80 -17.71 -0.32 5.65
N LYS A 81 -17.01 0.81 5.56
CA LYS A 81 -15.94 1.15 6.51
C LYS A 81 -16.41 1.21 7.97
N GLU A 82 -17.67 1.55 8.23
CA GLU A 82 -18.20 1.71 9.60
C GLU A 82 -18.24 0.39 10.38
N VAL A 83 -18.28 -0.76 9.69
CA VAL A 83 -18.36 -2.08 10.31
C VAL A 83 -17.03 -2.83 10.32
N LEU A 84 -15.92 -2.17 9.91
CA LEU A 84 -14.60 -2.81 9.85
C LEU A 84 -13.89 -2.91 11.20
N TRP A 85 -14.34 -2.15 12.21
CA TRP A 85 -13.72 -2.09 13.54
C TRP A 85 -13.34 -3.44 14.16
N PRO A 86 -14.19 -4.48 14.12
CA PRO A 86 -13.85 -5.79 14.70
C PRO A 86 -12.66 -6.48 14.02
N TYR A 87 -12.33 -6.09 12.79
CA TYR A 87 -11.31 -6.74 11.96
C TYR A 87 -10.02 -5.91 11.84
N ILE A 88 -9.91 -4.76 12.50
CA ILE A 88 -8.73 -3.89 12.41
C ILE A 88 -7.48 -4.60 12.96
N GLN A 89 -7.61 -5.44 13.99
CA GLN A 89 -6.46 -6.21 14.49
C GLN A 89 -5.87 -7.14 13.41
N GLU A 90 -6.73 -7.82 12.64
CA GLU A 90 -6.28 -8.67 11.52
C GLU A 90 -5.55 -7.85 10.44
N PHE A 91 -6.03 -6.63 10.16
CA PHE A 91 -5.35 -5.71 9.25
C PHE A 91 -3.97 -5.32 9.77
N VAL A 92 -3.86 -4.96 11.05
CA VAL A 92 -2.58 -4.59 11.69
C VAL A 92 -1.58 -5.74 11.63
N ASP A 93 -2.01 -6.96 11.96
CA ASP A 93 -1.15 -8.14 11.93
C ASP A 93 -0.64 -8.44 10.51
N GLY A 94 -1.53 -8.35 9.51
CA GLY A 94 -1.17 -8.53 8.10
C GLY A 94 -0.24 -7.44 7.56
N ALA A 95 -0.50 -6.17 7.90
CA ALA A 95 0.36 -5.05 7.53
C ALA A 95 1.75 -5.16 8.17
N LEU A 96 1.83 -5.54 9.45
CA LEU A 96 3.09 -5.75 10.15
C LEU A 96 3.88 -6.90 9.53
N ALA A 97 3.23 -8.01 9.19
CA ALA A 97 3.87 -9.13 8.51
C ALA A 97 4.49 -8.70 7.16
N HIS A 98 3.76 -7.89 6.37
CA HIS A 98 4.27 -7.32 5.12
C HIS A 98 5.46 -6.39 5.36
N ILE A 99 5.37 -5.48 6.34
CA ILE A 99 6.45 -4.56 6.69
C ILE A 99 7.72 -5.33 7.10
N LEU A 100 7.59 -6.36 7.93
CA LEU A 100 8.73 -7.18 8.36
C LEU A 100 9.37 -7.93 7.18
N ASN A 101 8.56 -8.44 6.25
CA ASN A 101 9.05 -9.07 5.04
C ASN A 101 9.81 -8.05 4.17
N MET A 102 9.20 -6.91 3.87
CA MET A 102 9.82 -5.88 3.05
C MET A 102 11.07 -5.28 3.70
N SER A 103 11.11 -5.19 5.02
CA SER A 103 12.30 -4.72 5.75
C SER A 103 13.52 -5.58 5.48
N LYS A 104 13.33 -6.91 5.40
CA LYS A 104 14.39 -7.86 5.05
C LYS A 104 14.79 -7.74 3.59
N VAL A 105 13.81 -7.75 2.67
CA VAL A 105 14.06 -7.65 1.22
C VAL A 105 14.81 -6.37 0.87
N LEU A 106 14.36 -5.22 1.38
CA LEU A 106 15.06 -3.95 1.18
C LEU A 106 16.43 -3.94 1.89
N GLY A 107 16.54 -4.62 3.04
CA GLY A 107 17.82 -4.80 3.72
C GLY A 107 18.88 -5.48 2.86
N GLU A 108 18.49 -6.52 2.12
CA GLU A 108 19.37 -7.22 1.18
C GLU A 108 19.73 -6.35 -0.03
N GLN A 109 18.78 -5.56 -0.56
CA GLN A 109 18.97 -4.76 -1.76
C GLN A 109 19.75 -3.47 -1.54
N ILE A 110 19.44 -2.73 -0.47
CA ILE A 110 19.96 -1.38 -0.21
C ILE A 110 20.56 -1.22 1.18
N GLY A 111 20.19 -2.09 2.14
CA GLY A 111 20.60 -2.01 3.54
C GLY A 111 21.89 -2.76 3.90
N LYS A 112 22.65 -3.27 2.91
CA LYS A 112 23.88 -4.08 3.13
C LYS A 112 23.63 -5.31 4.02
N GLY A 113 22.47 -5.94 3.87
CA GLY A 113 22.02 -7.08 4.66
C GLY A 113 21.47 -6.73 6.05
N GLN A 114 21.37 -5.45 6.40
CA GLN A 114 20.70 -5.00 7.63
C GLN A 114 19.24 -4.62 7.33
N PRO A 115 18.28 -4.92 8.23
CA PRO A 115 16.88 -4.57 8.03
C PRO A 115 16.68 -3.07 7.80
N VAL A 116 15.90 -2.73 6.78
CA VAL A 116 15.49 -1.34 6.48
C VAL A 116 14.08 -1.14 7.01
N TRP A 117 13.89 -0.22 7.95
CA TRP A 117 12.59 0.02 8.57
C TRP A 117 11.84 1.17 7.89
N PRO A 118 10.49 1.17 7.93
CA PRO A 118 9.72 2.32 7.49
C PRO A 118 10.18 3.59 8.22
N TYR A 119 10.49 4.64 7.47
CA TYR A 119 10.86 5.93 8.06
C TYR A 119 9.64 6.76 8.47
N VAL A 120 8.54 6.65 7.70
CA VAL A 120 7.27 7.32 7.96
C VAL A 120 6.13 6.34 7.77
N ILE A 121 5.16 6.37 8.68
CA ILE A 121 3.87 5.71 8.54
C ILE A 121 2.82 6.81 8.67
N HIS A 122 1.90 6.87 7.71
CA HIS A 122 0.84 7.85 7.68
C HIS A 122 -0.52 7.16 7.57
N GLY A 123 -1.40 7.40 8.53
CA GLY A 123 -2.76 6.88 8.54
C GLY A 123 -3.75 7.85 7.89
N HIS A 124 -4.64 7.33 7.06
CA HIS A 124 -5.78 8.07 6.53
C HIS A 124 -7.08 7.40 6.98
N TYR A 125 -7.82 8.06 7.89
CA TYR A 125 -9.22 7.90 8.34
C TYR A 125 -9.32 8.14 9.86
N ALA A 126 -10.53 8.00 10.43
CA ALA A 126 -10.98 8.61 11.69
C ALA A 126 -10.35 8.06 13.00
N ASP A 127 -9.33 7.24 12.92
CA ASP A 127 -8.58 6.67 14.04
C ASP A 127 -7.07 6.92 13.99
N ALA A 128 -6.62 7.79 13.08
CA ALA A 128 -5.28 8.39 13.14
C ALA A 128 -5.18 9.45 14.25
#